data_AF-A0A785ET18-F1
#
_entry.id   AF-A0A785ET18-F1
#
_cell.length_a   1.000
_cell.length_b   1.000
_cell.length_c   1.000
_cell.angle_alpha   90.00
_cell.angle_beta   90.00
_cell.angle_gamma   90.00
#
_symmetry.space_group_name_H-M   'P 1'
#
loop_
_entity.id
_entity.type
_entity.pdbx_description
1 polymer ?
#
loop_
_entity_poly.entity_id
_entity_poly.type
_entity_poly.pdbx_seq_one_letter_code
_entity_poly.pdbx_strand_id
1 'polypeptide(L)'
;MANIIISKKSIIEAASIVSDELREKADLATQTYNEHYKNGTHTKADKANMQAATTKLAYFINNVVNAVEDEKLCSVFYYAIKASKQAPEVFFRDAMTNSYSLEKLVYLVKSIKAGKCVYSVADMSGSRVFALIDMINDEIETFTNGAVFDLMNEAKKANEIKLDAGYTQANQLINLCERLGLVEKVKGMGSAKAGTQQYRFIKNDFYNYLADAFKA
;
A
#
# COMPACT_ATOMS: atom_id res chain seq x y z
N MET A 1 -4.35 13.48 -22.91
CA MET A 1 -4.48 12.42 -21.88
C MET A 1 -5.71 11.61 -22.23
N ALA A 2 -5.56 10.33 -22.54
CA ALA A 2 -6.72 9.46 -22.76
C ALA A 2 -7.47 9.32 -21.43
N ASN A 3 -8.80 9.49 -21.45
CA ASN A 3 -9.63 9.14 -20.31
C ASN A 3 -9.54 7.62 -20.14
N ILE A 4 -8.74 7.16 -19.18
CA ILE A 4 -8.72 5.76 -18.80
C ILE A 4 -10.09 5.47 -18.18
N ILE A 5 -10.95 4.76 -18.93
CA ILE A 5 -12.22 4.26 -18.39
C ILE A 5 -11.86 3.12 -17.44
N ILE A 6 -11.80 3.42 -16.15
CA ILE A 6 -11.58 2.41 -15.10
C ILE A 6 -12.93 1.75 -14.82
N SER A 7 -12.97 0.43 -14.95
CA SER A 7 -14.13 -0.41 -14.61
C SER A 7 -13.71 -1.56 -13.70
N LYS A 8 -14.67 -2.16 -12.98
CA LYS A 8 -14.41 -3.38 -12.19
C LYS A 8 -13.78 -4.47 -13.07
N LYS A 9 -14.31 -4.66 -14.29
CA LYS A 9 -13.79 -5.61 -15.27
C LYS A 9 -12.32 -5.36 -15.58
N SER A 10 -11.94 -4.12 -15.90
CA SER A 10 -10.54 -3.79 -16.21
C SER A 10 -9.59 -3.96 -15.00
N ILE A 11 -10.09 -3.81 -13.78
CA ILE A 11 -9.30 -4.03 -12.56
C ILE A 11 -9.06 -5.53 -12.34
N ILE A 12 -10.09 -6.35 -12.51
CA ILE A 12 -9.98 -7.81 -12.40
C ILE A 12 -9.04 -8.35 -13.49
N GLU A 13 -9.21 -7.92 -14.74
CA GLU A 13 -8.35 -8.30 -15.86
C GLU A 13 -6.89 -7.94 -15.57
N ALA A 14 -6.63 -6.73 -15.08
CA ALA A 14 -5.28 -6.30 -14.73
C ALA A 14 -4.67 -7.11 -13.57
N ALA A 15 -5.46 -7.45 -12.55
CA ALA A 15 -5.00 -8.32 -11.47
C ALA A 15 -4.67 -9.73 -11.98
N SER A 16 -5.48 -10.27 -12.91
CA SER A 16 -5.19 -11.56 -13.55
C SER A 16 -3.89 -11.53 -14.33
N ILE A 17 -3.69 -10.52 -15.20
CA ILE A 17 -2.47 -10.36 -16.00
C ILE A 17 -1.23 -10.29 -15.11
N VAL A 18 -1.27 -9.46 -14.07
CA VAL A 18 -0.14 -9.32 -13.14
C VAL A 18 0.09 -10.60 -12.33
N SER A 19 -0.97 -11.33 -11.97
CA SER A 19 -0.85 -12.64 -11.32
C SER A 19 -0.15 -13.66 -12.23
N ASP A 20 -0.45 -13.66 -13.52
CA ASP A 20 0.16 -14.58 -14.49
C ASP A 20 1.64 -14.22 -14.72
N GLU A 21 1.98 -12.93 -14.83
CA GLU A 21 3.38 -12.47 -14.87
C GLU A 21 4.17 -12.89 -13.62
N LEU A 22 3.55 -12.83 -12.44
CA LEU A 22 4.17 -13.29 -11.20
C LEU A 22 4.34 -14.80 -11.17
N ARG A 23 3.38 -15.55 -11.75
CA ARG A 23 3.44 -17.01 -11.86
C ARG A 23 4.58 -17.44 -12.76
N GLU A 24 4.72 -16.85 -13.94
CA GLU A 24 5.84 -17.11 -14.85
C GLU A 24 7.20 -16.89 -14.18
N LYS A 25 7.34 -15.79 -13.41
CA LYS A 25 8.58 -15.51 -12.66
C LYS A 25 8.84 -16.52 -11.55
N ALA A 26 7.81 -16.96 -10.83
CA ALA A 26 7.93 -17.95 -9.77
C ALA A 26 8.27 -19.34 -10.34
N ASP A 27 7.67 -19.72 -11.46
CA ASP A 27 7.92 -20.97 -12.16
C ASP A 27 9.36 -21.00 -12.70
N LEU A 28 9.81 -19.92 -13.35
CA LEU A 28 11.19 -19.80 -13.81
C LEU A 28 12.19 -19.91 -12.66
N ALA A 29 11.98 -19.19 -11.56
CA ALA A 29 12.88 -19.25 -10.40
C ALA A 29 12.92 -20.66 -9.77
N THR A 30 11.78 -21.37 -9.78
CA THR A 30 11.68 -22.74 -9.29
C THR A 30 12.40 -23.72 -10.22
N GLN A 31 12.24 -23.58 -11.54
CA GLN A 31 12.94 -24.38 -12.54
C GLN A 31 14.46 -24.21 -12.42
N THR A 32 14.94 -22.97 -12.40
CA THR A 32 16.38 -22.67 -12.23
C THR A 32 16.94 -23.26 -10.94
N TYR A 33 16.23 -23.12 -9.82
CA TYR A 33 16.67 -23.72 -8.55
C TYR A 33 16.76 -25.25 -8.65
N ASN A 34 15.74 -25.91 -9.21
CA ASN A 34 15.71 -27.37 -9.34
C ASN A 34 16.80 -27.90 -10.28
N GLU A 35 17.08 -27.20 -11.39
CA GLU A 35 18.16 -27.54 -12.32
C GLU A 35 19.53 -27.43 -11.64
N HIS A 36 19.80 -26.30 -10.98
CA HIS A 36 21.05 -26.13 -10.23
C HIS A 36 21.17 -27.12 -9.07
N TYR A 37 20.06 -27.47 -8.42
CA TYR A 37 20.05 -28.44 -7.33
C TYR A 37 20.41 -29.84 -7.85
N LYS A 38 19.79 -30.28 -8.95
CA LYS A 38 20.08 -31.55 -9.62
C LYS A 38 21.54 -31.64 -10.10
N ASN A 39 22.10 -30.53 -10.57
CA ASN A 39 23.48 -30.46 -11.07
C ASN A 39 24.52 -30.24 -9.95
N GLY A 40 24.10 -30.09 -8.69
CA GLY A 40 25.01 -29.82 -7.57
C GLY A 40 25.60 -28.40 -7.55
N THR A 41 25.06 -27.47 -8.33
CA THR A 41 25.57 -26.08 -8.50
C THR A 41 24.70 -25.01 -7.82
N HIS A 42 23.65 -25.42 -7.09
CA HIS A 42 22.73 -24.49 -6.43
C HIS A 42 23.41 -23.58 -5.41
N THR A 43 22.95 -22.33 -5.35
CA THR A 43 23.43 -21.33 -4.43
C THR A 43 22.36 -20.94 -3.41
N LYS A 44 22.79 -20.26 -2.32
CA LYS A 44 21.85 -19.63 -1.38
C LYS A 44 20.97 -18.57 -2.08
N ALA A 45 21.53 -17.88 -3.09
CA ALA A 45 20.81 -16.89 -3.87
C ALA A 45 19.69 -17.54 -4.69
N ASP A 46 19.92 -18.70 -5.31
CA ASP A 46 18.89 -19.42 -6.08
C ASP A 46 17.68 -19.78 -5.19
N LYS A 47 17.95 -20.31 -3.99
CA LYS A 47 16.90 -20.63 -3.02
C LYS A 47 16.15 -19.38 -2.56
N ALA A 48 16.87 -18.30 -2.25
CA ALA A 48 16.26 -17.04 -1.82
C ALA A 48 15.39 -16.41 -2.94
N ASN A 49 15.84 -16.46 -4.19
CA ASN A 49 15.10 -15.95 -5.34
C ASN A 49 13.81 -16.74 -5.58
N MET A 50 13.88 -18.08 -5.54
CA MET A 50 12.70 -18.95 -5.63
C MET A 50 11.70 -18.63 -4.50
N GLN A 51 12.16 -18.54 -3.25
CA GLN A 51 11.32 -18.21 -2.11
C GLN A 51 10.69 -16.82 -2.23
N ALA A 52 11.46 -15.81 -2.66
CA ALA A 52 10.95 -14.46 -2.83
C ALA A 52 9.88 -14.39 -3.93
N ALA A 53 10.09 -15.04 -5.08
CA ALA A 53 9.14 -15.05 -6.19
C ALA A 53 7.84 -15.78 -5.82
N THR A 54 7.94 -16.98 -5.23
CA THR A 54 6.79 -17.78 -4.79
C THR A 54 5.99 -17.09 -3.68
N THR A 55 6.67 -16.48 -2.70
CA THR A 55 6.02 -15.72 -1.62
C THR A 55 5.30 -14.49 -2.19
N LYS A 56 5.92 -13.78 -3.14
CA LYS A 56 5.34 -12.60 -3.77
C LYS A 56 4.08 -12.95 -4.57
N LEU A 57 4.11 -14.03 -5.34
CA LEU A 57 2.94 -14.56 -6.07
C LEU A 57 1.81 -14.92 -5.09
N ALA A 58 2.11 -15.74 -4.08
CA ALA A 58 1.12 -16.18 -3.10
C ALA A 58 0.49 -14.99 -2.37
N TYR A 59 1.30 -14.01 -1.97
CA TYR A 59 0.80 -12.80 -1.31
C TYR A 59 -0.14 -12.00 -2.23
N PHE A 60 0.21 -11.82 -3.50
CA PHE A 60 -0.63 -11.09 -4.45
C PHE A 60 -1.96 -11.79 -4.72
N ILE A 61 -1.94 -13.11 -4.94
CA ILE A 61 -3.18 -13.90 -5.12
C ILE A 61 -4.07 -13.77 -3.89
N ASN A 62 -3.52 -14.03 -2.70
CA ASN A 62 -4.30 -14.09 -1.47
C ASN A 62 -4.91 -12.76 -1.06
N ASN A 63 -4.26 -11.63 -1.38
CA ASN A 63 -4.64 -10.32 -0.88
C ASN A 63 -5.16 -9.35 -1.96
N VAL A 64 -4.81 -9.54 -3.23
CA VAL A 64 -5.25 -8.67 -4.33
C VAL A 64 -6.25 -9.38 -5.22
N VAL A 65 -5.92 -10.54 -5.79
CA VAL A 65 -6.82 -11.27 -6.71
C VAL A 65 -8.15 -11.60 -6.00
N ASN A 66 -8.08 -12.18 -4.80
CA ASN A 66 -9.29 -12.47 -4.02
C ASN A 66 -10.09 -11.21 -3.63
N ALA A 67 -9.41 -10.07 -3.47
CA ALA A 67 -10.07 -8.83 -3.07
C ALA A 67 -10.75 -8.12 -4.25
N VAL A 68 -10.23 -8.21 -5.47
CA VAL A 68 -10.87 -7.56 -6.64
C VAL A 68 -12.14 -8.28 -7.10
N GLU A 69 -12.34 -9.54 -6.70
CA GLU A 69 -13.57 -10.29 -6.95
C GLU A 69 -14.74 -9.78 -6.11
N ASP A 70 -14.48 -9.43 -4.84
CA ASP A 70 -15.44 -8.81 -3.94
C ASP A 70 -15.73 -7.36 -4.35
N GLU A 71 -17.00 -7.00 -4.52
CA GLU A 71 -17.40 -5.68 -5.00
C GLU A 71 -16.97 -4.54 -4.07
N LYS A 72 -17.14 -4.70 -2.76
CA LYS A 72 -16.80 -3.69 -1.76
C LYS A 72 -15.28 -3.48 -1.70
N LEU A 73 -14.53 -4.58 -1.75
CA LEU A 73 -13.07 -4.53 -1.67
C LEU A 73 -12.44 -4.04 -2.98
N CYS A 74 -13.04 -4.37 -4.12
CA CYS A 74 -12.64 -3.85 -5.43
C CYS A 74 -12.76 -2.33 -5.51
N SER A 75 -13.74 -1.72 -4.84
CA SER A 75 -13.88 -0.26 -4.77
C SER A 75 -12.63 0.44 -4.22
N VAL A 76 -11.91 -0.18 -3.28
CA VAL A 76 -10.65 0.38 -2.74
C VAL A 76 -9.62 0.56 -3.86
N PHE A 77 -9.45 -0.47 -4.70
CA PHE A 77 -8.55 -0.41 -5.85
C PHE A 77 -9.06 0.55 -6.90
N TYR A 78 -10.37 0.57 -7.17
CA TYR A 78 -10.97 1.51 -8.12
C TYR A 78 -10.62 2.96 -7.79
N TYR A 79 -10.89 3.38 -6.54
CA TYR A 79 -10.63 4.75 -6.13
C TYR A 79 -9.14 5.06 -6.04
N ALA A 80 -8.31 4.13 -5.56
CA ALA A 80 -6.86 4.29 -5.52
C ALA A 80 -6.23 4.46 -6.92
N ILE A 81 -6.64 3.63 -7.89
CA ILE A 81 -6.17 3.71 -9.28
C ILE A 81 -6.65 5.01 -9.93
N LYS A 82 -7.91 5.39 -9.69
CA LYS A 82 -8.47 6.65 -10.20
C LYS A 82 -7.71 7.86 -9.67
N ALA A 83 -7.39 7.87 -8.37
CA ALA A 83 -6.66 8.95 -7.72
C ALA A 83 -5.19 9.01 -8.17
N SER A 84 -4.52 7.86 -8.35
CA SER A 84 -3.15 7.80 -8.85
C SER A 84 -3.01 8.14 -10.33
N LYS A 85 -4.13 8.15 -11.08
CA LYS A 85 -4.19 8.40 -12.54
C LYS A 85 -3.37 7.40 -13.35
N GLN A 86 -3.22 6.19 -12.85
CA GLN A 86 -2.50 5.11 -13.52
C GLN A 86 -3.46 4.16 -14.24
N ALA A 87 -2.97 3.45 -15.25
CA ALA A 87 -3.68 2.28 -15.76
C ALA A 87 -3.66 1.17 -14.67
N PRO A 88 -4.72 0.34 -14.55
CA PRO A 88 -4.80 -0.67 -13.49
C PRO A 88 -3.59 -1.62 -13.41
N GLU A 89 -3.07 -2.09 -14.55
CA GLU A 89 -1.90 -2.97 -14.54
C GLU A 89 -0.63 -2.25 -14.06
N VAL A 90 -0.43 -0.99 -14.48
CA VAL A 90 0.72 -0.18 -14.06
C VAL A 90 0.67 0.03 -12.54
N PHE A 91 -0.51 0.34 -12.01
CA PHE A 91 -0.72 0.48 -10.58
C PHE A 91 -0.32 -0.79 -9.81
N PHE A 92 -0.79 -1.96 -10.25
CA PHE A 92 -0.44 -3.22 -9.59
C PHE A 92 1.04 -3.55 -9.72
N ARG A 93 1.66 -3.38 -10.89
CA ARG A 93 3.12 -3.60 -11.07
C ARG A 93 3.95 -2.68 -10.17
N ASP A 94 3.55 -1.42 -10.02
CA ASP A 94 4.21 -0.46 -9.13
C ASP A 94 4.05 -0.86 -7.66
N ALA A 95 2.85 -1.26 -7.25
CA ALA A 95 2.59 -1.78 -5.91
C ALA A 95 3.45 -3.03 -5.63
N MET A 96 3.60 -3.94 -6.60
CA MET A 96 4.43 -5.15 -6.47
C MET A 96 5.94 -4.90 -6.42
N THR A 97 6.39 -3.81 -7.02
CA THR A 97 7.79 -3.39 -6.97
C THR A 97 8.15 -2.83 -5.59
N ASN A 98 7.17 -2.22 -4.92
CA ASN A 98 7.34 -1.64 -3.59
C ASN A 98 6.49 -2.40 -2.56
N SER A 99 7.04 -3.47 -1.98
CA SER A 99 6.32 -4.31 -1.01
C SER A 99 5.67 -3.52 0.14
N TYR A 100 6.28 -2.42 0.59
CA TYR A 100 5.71 -1.55 1.61
C TYR A 100 4.43 -0.83 1.16
N SER A 101 4.33 -0.47 -0.12
CA SER A 101 3.11 0.09 -0.70
C SER A 101 2.00 -0.94 -0.73
N LEU A 102 2.32 -2.16 -1.15
CA LEU A 102 1.36 -3.25 -1.26
C LEU A 102 0.81 -3.64 0.11
N GLU A 103 1.65 -3.81 1.12
CA GLU A 103 1.23 -4.16 2.50
C GLU A 103 0.22 -3.15 3.05
N LYS A 104 0.47 -1.85 2.85
CA LYS A 104 -0.40 -0.76 3.33
C LYS A 104 -1.72 -0.72 2.57
N LEU A 105 -1.69 -0.91 1.25
CA LEU A 105 -2.90 -0.98 0.44
C LEU A 105 -3.75 -2.22 0.80
N VAL A 106 -3.11 -3.36 0.98
CA VAL A 106 -3.75 -4.60 1.44
C VAL A 106 -4.34 -4.42 2.84
N TYR A 107 -3.64 -3.73 3.75
CA TYR A 107 -4.18 -3.42 5.06
C TYR A 107 -5.42 -2.54 4.96
N LEU A 108 -5.41 -1.53 4.09
CA LEU A 108 -6.58 -0.69 3.84
C LEU A 108 -7.78 -1.52 3.35
N VAL A 109 -7.57 -2.46 2.43
CA VAL A 109 -8.59 -3.42 1.98
C VAL A 109 -9.14 -4.24 3.16
N LYS A 110 -8.27 -4.78 4.01
CA LYS A 110 -8.67 -5.53 5.21
C LYS A 110 -9.46 -4.65 6.19
N SER A 111 -9.05 -3.40 6.39
CA SER A 111 -9.74 -2.42 7.24
C SER A 111 -11.14 -2.09 6.71
N ILE A 112 -11.31 -1.90 5.40
CA ILE A 112 -12.61 -1.69 4.76
C ILE A 112 -13.52 -2.90 4.95
N LYS A 113 -12.97 -4.11 4.84
CA LYS A 113 -13.70 -5.34 5.17
C LYS A 113 -14.17 -5.35 6.62
N ALA A 114 -13.29 -4.96 7.54
CA ALA A 114 -13.54 -4.92 8.97
C ALA A 114 -14.43 -3.74 9.44
N GLY A 115 -14.63 -2.72 8.60
CA GLY A 115 -15.33 -1.49 8.95
C GLY A 115 -14.57 -0.58 9.92
N LYS A 116 -13.28 -0.84 10.16
CA LYS A 116 -12.42 -0.03 11.03
C LYS A 116 -10.97 -0.11 10.58
N CYS A 117 -10.25 1.00 10.69
CA CYS A 117 -8.82 1.08 10.42
C CYS A 117 -8.09 1.45 11.70
N VAL A 118 -7.38 0.50 12.31
CA VAL A 118 -6.67 0.71 13.58
C VAL A 118 -5.26 0.15 13.50
N TYR A 119 -4.37 0.60 14.39
CA TYR A 119 -3.06 -0.01 14.54
C TYR A 119 -3.15 -1.49 14.93
N SER A 120 -2.28 -2.34 14.38
CA SER A 120 -2.24 -3.78 14.65
C SER A 120 -0.82 -4.24 14.93
N VAL A 121 -0.64 -4.90 16.07
CA VAL A 121 0.64 -5.54 16.43
C VAL A 121 0.95 -6.73 15.51
N ALA A 122 -0.08 -7.38 14.95
CA ALA A 122 0.10 -8.49 14.01
C ALA A 122 0.52 -8.02 12.60
N ASP A 123 0.24 -6.77 12.24
CA ASP A 123 0.60 -6.19 10.93
C ASP A 123 1.11 -4.75 11.10
N MET A 124 2.17 -4.59 11.88
CA MET A 124 2.69 -3.27 12.27
C MET A 124 3.08 -2.39 11.08
N SER A 125 3.48 -3.00 9.96
CA SER A 125 3.92 -2.26 8.76
C SER A 125 2.76 -1.78 7.92
N GLY A 126 1.80 -2.67 7.64
CA GLY A 126 0.60 -2.35 6.88
C GLY A 126 -0.33 -1.44 7.67
N SER A 127 -0.48 -1.68 8.98
CA SER A 127 -1.44 -0.97 9.82
C SER A 127 -1.19 0.50 9.98
N ARG A 128 0.03 0.99 9.68
CA ARG A 128 0.41 2.41 9.73
C ARG A 128 -0.54 3.33 8.97
N VAL A 129 -1.26 2.83 7.96
CA VAL A 129 -2.27 3.61 7.24
C VAL A 129 -3.36 4.18 8.16
N PHE A 130 -3.56 3.61 9.36
CA PHE A 130 -4.48 4.13 10.38
C PHE A 130 -4.22 5.63 10.65
N ALA A 131 -2.96 6.05 10.72
CA ALA A 131 -2.61 7.42 11.07
C ALA A 131 -3.16 8.45 10.07
N LEU A 132 -3.26 8.09 8.78
CA LEU A 132 -3.91 8.97 7.80
C LEU A 132 -5.43 8.87 7.85
N ILE A 133 -5.99 7.70 8.20
CA ILE A 133 -7.44 7.58 8.37
C ILE A 133 -7.91 8.41 9.57
N ASP A 134 -7.18 8.39 10.68
CA ASP A 134 -7.46 9.23 11.85
C ASP A 134 -7.44 10.72 11.47
N MET A 135 -6.41 11.17 10.75
CA MET A 135 -6.35 12.55 10.27
C MET A 135 -7.47 12.91 9.28
N ILE A 136 -7.94 11.96 8.46
CA ILE A 136 -9.10 12.17 7.57
C ILE A 136 -10.37 12.34 8.40
N ASN A 137 -10.57 11.49 9.41
CA ASN A 137 -11.74 11.50 10.29
C ASN A 137 -11.78 12.75 11.18
N ASP A 138 -10.63 13.25 11.61
CA ASP A 138 -10.48 14.50 12.36
C ASP A 138 -10.55 15.74 11.45
N GLU A 139 -10.84 15.57 10.16
CA GLU A 139 -10.95 16.64 9.16
C GLU A 139 -9.71 17.57 9.09
N ILE A 140 -8.52 17.00 9.33
CA ILE A 140 -7.26 17.76 9.35
C ILE A 140 -6.96 18.34 7.97
N GLU A 141 -6.93 19.67 7.86
CA GLU A 141 -6.69 20.35 6.57
C GLU A 141 -5.23 20.29 6.12
N THR A 142 -4.29 20.47 7.06
CA THR A 142 -2.85 20.38 6.78
C THR A 142 -2.14 19.69 7.94
N PHE A 143 -1.10 18.92 7.62
CA PHE A 143 -0.33 18.18 8.61
C PHE A 143 1.16 18.14 8.23
N THR A 144 2.01 17.77 9.18
CA THR A 144 3.44 17.57 8.96
C THR A 144 3.79 16.10 9.04
N ASN A 145 4.97 15.72 8.53
CA ASN A 145 5.54 14.40 8.81
C ASN A 145 5.75 14.15 10.32
N GLY A 146 5.91 15.20 11.13
CA GLY A 146 5.91 15.14 12.59
C GLY A 146 4.59 14.65 13.16
N ALA A 147 3.47 15.25 12.75
CA ALA A 147 2.15 14.82 13.21
C ALA A 147 1.84 13.35 12.88
N VAL A 148 2.25 12.89 11.69
CA VAL A 148 2.10 11.47 11.31
C VAL A 148 2.97 10.55 12.18
N PHE A 149 4.19 10.98 12.49
CA PHE A 149 5.10 10.25 13.37
C PHE A 149 4.58 10.16 14.81
N ASP A 150 4.02 11.24 15.33
CA ASP A 150 3.46 11.31 16.67
C ASP A 150 2.28 10.34 16.81
N LEU A 151 1.30 10.36 15.90
CA LEU A 151 0.18 9.40 15.89
C LEU A 151 0.66 7.95 15.87
N MET A 152 1.65 7.62 15.02
CA MET A 152 2.21 6.27 14.97
C MET A 152 2.85 5.85 16.29
N ASN A 153 3.57 6.75 16.95
CA ASN A 153 4.23 6.47 18.22
C ASN A 153 3.26 6.43 19.40
N GLU A 154 2.18 7.20 19.38
CA GLU A 154 1.10 7.10 20.36
C GLU A 154 0.45 5.72 20.30
N ALA A 155 0.11 5.24 19.10
CA ALA A 155 -0.43 3.90 18.93
C ALA A 155 0.56 2.81 19.39
N LYS A 156 1.85 2.95 19.07
CA LYS A 156 2.88 2.02 19.56
C LYS A 156 3.01 2.03 21.07
N LYS A 157 3.02 3.21 21.70
CA LYS A 157 3.07 3.37 23.15
C LYS A 157 1.88 2.69 23.83
N ALA A 158 0.68 2.87 23.29
CA ALA A 158 -0.54 2.24 23.79
C ALA A 158 -0.53 0.70 23.67
N ASN A 159 0.29 0.15 22.76
CA ASN A 159 0.46 -1.28 22.54
C ASN A 159 1.78 -1.83 23.12
N GLU A 160 2.48 -1.06 23.95
CA GLU A 160 3.77 -1.44 24.57
C GLU A 160 4.87 -1.82 23.55
N ILE A 161 4.81 -1.22 22.36
CA ILE A 161 5.75 -1.43 21.26
C ILE A 161 6.84 -0.37 21.25
N LYS A 162 8.06 -0.77 20.87
CA LYS A 162 9.19 0.14 20.67
C LYS A 162 8.85 1.26 19.67
N LEU A 163 9.04 2.50 20.12
CA LEU A 163 8.83 3.71 19.34
C LEU A 163 9.80 3.81 18.16
N ASP A 164 9.36 4.45 17.08
CA ASP A 164 10.24 4.78 15.96
C ASP A 164 11.25 5.85 16.40
N ALA A 165 12.53 5.64 16.06
CA ALA A 165 13.61 6.56 16.42
C ALA A 165 13.67 7.83 15.53
N GLY A 166 12.88 7.86 14.45
CA GLY A 166 12.84 8.99 13.53
C GLY A 166 11.79 8.83 12.43
N TYR A 167 11.72 9.82 11.53
CA TYR A 167 10.62 10.01 10.58
C TYR A 167 10.58 9.02 9.41
N THR A 168 11.48 8.02 9.31
CA THR A 168 11.55 7.11 8.16
C THR A 168 10.21 6.45 7.84
N GLN A 169 9.51 5.95 8.86
CA GLN A 169 8.25 5.23 8.69
C GLN A 169 7.09 6.16 8.32
N ALA A 170 7.04 7.34 8.94
CA ALA A 170 6.09 8.39 8.59
C ALA A 170 6.29 8.86 7.14
N ASN A 171 7.53 9.12 6.74
CA ASN A 171 7.87 9.52 5.38
C ASN A 171 7.53 8.43 4.36
N GLN A 172 7.74 7.16 4.68
CA GLN A 172 7.34 6.04 3.81
C GLN A 172 5.82 5.99 3.61
N LEU A 173 5.03 6.21 4.67
CA LEU A 173 3.57 6.29 4.55
C LEU A 173 3.15 7.50 3.70
N ILE A 174 3.70 8.68 3.98
CA ILE A 174 3.35 9.90 3.24
C ILE A 174 3.72 9.77 1.76
N ASN A 175 4.90 9.26 1.44
CA ASN A 175 5.33 9.00 0.06
C ASN A 175 4.43 7.98 -0.65
N LEU A 176 3.85 7.01 0.06
CA LEU A 176 2.81 6.14 -0.50
C LEU A 176 1.57 6.96 -0.82
N CYS A 177 1.07 7.75 0.12
CA CYS A 177 -0.16 8.52 -0.06
C CYS A 177 -0.01 9.59 -1.15
N GLU A 178 1.18 10.17 -1.35
CA GLU A 178 1.48 11.04 -2.49
C GLU A 178 1.32 10.28 -3.81
N ARG A 179 1.89 9.07 -3.90
CA ARG A 179 1.77 8.21 -5.10
C ARG A 179 0.34 7.74 -5.37
N LEU A 180 -0.44 7.52 -4.32
CA LEU A 180 -1.87 7.18 -4.42
C LEU A 180 -2.73 8.41 -4.74
N GLY A 181 -2.16 9.60 -4.83
CA GLY A 181 -2.91 10.83 -5.07
C GLY A 181 -3.82 11.24 -3.90
N LEU A 182 -3.51 10.80 -2.68
CA LEU A 182 -4.26 11.15 -1.46
C LEU A 182 -3.76 12.43 -0.81
N VAL A 183 -2.46 12.72 -0.92
CA VAL A 183 -1.84 13.87 -0.27
C VAL A 183 -0.91 14.59 -1.24
N GLU A 184 -0.70 15.88 -1.01
CA GLU A 184 0.29 16.66 -1.74
C GLU A 184 1.07 17.58 -0.80
N LYS A 185 2.30 17.89 -1.20
CA LYS A 185 3.13 18.89 -0.51
C LYS A 185 2.53 20.28 -0.66
N VAL A 186 2.43 21.00 0.45
CA VAL A 186 2.09 22.41 0.44
C VAL A 186 3.34 23.20 0.01
N LYS A 187 3.26 23.90 -1.13
CA LYS A 187 4.34 24.78 -1.63
C LYS A 187 4.16 26.19 -1.05
N GLY A 188 5.25 26.80 -0.58
CA GLY A 188 5.30 28.25 -0.32
C GLY A 188 4.69 28.75 0.99
N MET A 189 4.11 27.90 1.84
CA MET A 189 3.89 28.28 3.24
C MET A 189 5.17 28.04 4.03
N GLY A 190 5.63 29.08 4.72
CA GLY A 190 6.93 29.18 5.35
C GLY A 190 7.30 27.93 6.14
N SER A 191 8.60 27.61 6.13
CA SER A 191 9.22 26.52 6.89
C SER A 191 8.41 26.16 8.13
N ALA A 192 7.67 25.05 8.08
CA ALA A 192 7.17 24.42 9.30
C ALA A 192 8.41 24.28 10.20
N LYS A 193 8.29 24.77 11.44
CA LYS A 193 9.42 25.03 12.35
C LYS A 193 10.49 23.94 12.19
N ALA A 194 11.69 24.37 11.78
CA ALA A 194 12.88 23.55 11.56
C ALA A 194 12.68 22.24 10.76
N GLY A 195 12.76 22.32 9.42
CA GLY A 195 13.02 21.14 8.58
C GLY A 195 11.88 20.13 8.44
N THR A 196 10.67 20.46 8.89
CA THR A 196 9.48 19.62 8.72
C THR A 196 8.75 19.96 7.41
N GLN A 197 8.30 18.95 6.68
CA GLN A 197 7.56 19.13 5.42
C GLN A 197 6.06 19.13 5.72
N GLN A 198 5.35 20.14 5.21
CA GLN A 198 3.90 20.25 5.32
C GLN A 198 3.19 19.63 4.11
N TYR A 199 2.08 18.97 4.39
CA TYR A 199 1.23 18.25 3.46
C TYR A 199 -0.24 18.61 3.70
N ARG A 200 -1.08 18.33 2.71
CA ARG A 200 -2.55 18.40 2.80
C ARG A 200 -3.18 17.23 2.06
N PHE A 201 -4.40 16.87 2.43
CA PHE A 201 -5.19 15.90 1.68
C PHE A 201 -5.71 16.49 0.38
N ILE A 202 -5.70 15.68 -0.68
CA ILE A 202 -6.39 15.98 -1.92
C ILE A 202 -7.82 15.46 -1.77
N LYS A 203 -8.80 16.36 -1.64
CA LYS A 203 -10.24 16.02 -1.49
C LYS A 203 -10.84 15.50 -2.81
N ASN A 204 -10.37 14.33 -3.25
CA ASN A 204 -10.84 13.61 -4.43
C ASN A 204 -11.77 12.45 -4.02
N ASP A 205 -12.27 11.71 -5.00
CA ASP A 205 -13.16 10.57 -4.77
C ASP A 205 -12.57 9.51 -3.86
N PHE A 206 -11.24 9.32 -3.86
CA PHE A 206 -10.60 8.35 -2.96
C PHE A 206 -10.57 8.83 -1.52
N TYR A 207 -10.24 10.11 -1.28
CA TYR A 207 -10.38 10.71 0.05
C TYR A 207 -11.82 10.59 0.56
N ASN A 208 -12.81 10.96 -0.25
CA ASN A 208 -14.22 10.90 0.14
C ASN A 208 -14.67 9.47 0.44
N TYR A 209 -14.27 8.50 -0.41
CA TYR A 209 -14.55 7.10 -0.17
C TYR A 209 -13.97 6.61 1.17
N LEU A 210 -12.74 7.01 1.50
CA LEU A 210 -12.12 6.62 2.77
C LEU A 210 -12.78 7.29 3.97
N ALA A 211 -13.11 8.59 3.87
CA ALA A 211 -13.81 9.32 4.91
C ALA A 211 -15.20 8.71 5.19
N ASP A 212 -15.95 8.39 4.14
CA ASP A 212 -17.27 7.77 4.26
C ASP A 212 -17.19 6.33 4.80
N ALA A 213 -16.20 5.56 4.35
CA ALA A 213 -16.07 4.16 4.74
C ALA A 213 -15.63 3.96 6.21
N PHE A 214 -15.01 4.98 6.82
CA PHE A 214 -14.53 4.94 8.21
C PHE A 214 -15.17 6.03 9.09
N LYS A 215 -16.28 6.62 8.63
CA LYS A 215 -17.05 7.57 9.43
C LYS A 215 -17.55 6.89 10.70
N ALA A 216 -17.24 7.50 11.84
CA ALA A 216 -17.65 7.05 13.17
C ALA A 216 -19.17 7.13 13.37
#